data_AF-A0A9P7D4Y1-F1
#
_entry.id   AF-A0A9P7D4Y1-F1
#
_cell.length_a   1.000
_cell.length_b   1.000
_cell.length_c   1.000
_cell.angle_alpha   90.00
_cell.angle_beta   90.00
_cell.angle_gamma   90.00
#
_symmetry.space_group_name_H-M   'P 1'
#
loop_
_entity.id
_entity.type
_entity.pdbx_description
1 polymer ?
#
loop_
_entity_poly.entity_id
_entity_poly.type
_entity_poly.pdbx_seq_one_letter_code
_entity_poly.pdbx_strand_id
1 'polypeptide(L)'
;MGERQHIFVITRVRTAGSGSTKYRCVAAYHVTQCRGAMALCCLLRFLAVVKHGSNREVVESEMNALHEKYCSNEDLPAVCCPSITFLMAMSWGTKFIIPGNPNVGYSQYSPLDENDSADNQQDITVIDLTDVRSPTYCFVNVARTASNGEDEVILPPRVPLSARQYLCAYTKDDLHDNGQLTKLDNVKLTKLDTLISVWPKEYKRVEIPQVAPSGSEAFNLTISEEVRKLVGMPLLQSVAPELTTKSNALIPTITVTQDAHDTFDIEQIYDLWQAGKTFQVYGALQELLLFPRKGMPLLHSVVEKKLSDKNGVLSLAEIALRDDQVEEILNIHGNEIRRLDLSHNSYLTAKIVPRILQLAPHLNTLITLGCPLIENDDVYQLLRDTGHLFHSLDALLHPSLLQPLELARENAPYPIAFSYIQASGMHNHPAVCTLPLLQPSVIIRAILDLVASGPKDSSWQFDLLEHASAVTPATLFSGFRKSQSENREITCIPQYSLRGLQGEGWVFALYTPLRVSSGDGLERDRRHTYAFVRFKPPKKVGEGEMAGPDLNVNVEGAEIHTFRSWLDQLELENRPAAPAELVQELDHRLLDLQLDVDYGLKPMLEDDLLSFVQSIRIEQ
;
A
#
# COMPACT_ATOMS: atom_id res chain seq x y z
N MET A 1 25.69 -5.14 14.77
CA MET A 1 24.93 -5.31 13.51
C MET A 1 23.60 -5.93 13.88
N GLY A 2 22.48 -5.32 13.47
CA GLY A 2 21.15 -5.83 13.80
C GLY A 2 20.80 -7.05 12.94
N GLU A 3 20.08 -8.02 13.52
CA GLU A 3 19.48 -9.12 12.76
C GLU A 3 18.54 -8.57 11.68
N ARG A 4 18.59 -9.18 10.49
CA ARG A 4 17.87 -8.72 9.30
C ARG A 4 16.78 -9.72 8.93
N GLN A 5 15.60 -9.20 8.59
CA GLN A 5 14.51 -9.97 8.00
C GLN A 5 14.32 -9.52 6.56
N HIS A 6 14.45 -10.44 5.62
CA HIS A 6 14.09 -10.26 4.22
C HIS A 6 12.67 -10.76 4.01
N ILE A 7 11.91 -10.05 3.20
CA ILE A 7 10.55 -10.36 2.83
C ILE A 7 10.48 -10.33 1.30
N PHE A 8 10.05 -11.43 0.70
CA PHE A 8 9.89 -11.55 -0.74
C PHE A 8 8.43 -11.85 -1.07
N VAL A 9 7.90 -11.14 -2.05
CA VAL A 9 6.62 -11.45 -2.67
C VAL A 9 6.88 -12.08 -4.03
N ILE A 10 6.30 -13.26 -4.23
CA ILE A 10 6.39 -14.00 -5.47
C ILE A 10 5.00 -14.15 -6.09
N THR A 11 4.96 -14.32 -7.41
CA THR A 11 3.73 -14.60 -8.15
C THR A 11 4.04 -15.37 -9.43
N ARG A 12 3.01 -15.93 -10.07
CA ARG A 12 3.11 -16.51 -11.40
C ARG A 12 2.90 -15.44 -12.46
N VAL A 13 3.87 -15.29 -13.36
CA VAL A 13 3.81 -14.36 -14.47
C VAL A 13 3.85 -15.13 -15.79
N ARG A 14 2.93 -14.83 -16.71
CA ARG A 14 3.00 -15.31 -18.09
C ARG A 14 4.12 -14.57 -18.82
N THR A 15 5.08 -15.30 -19.36
CA THR A 15 6.22 -14.71 -20.07
C THR A 15 5.83 -14.30 -21.49
N ALA A 16 6.37 -13.17 -21.94
CA ALA A 16 6.13 -12.67 -23.30
C ALA A 16 6.59 -13.70 -24.35
N GLY A 17 5.77 -13.90 -25.39
CA GLY A 17 6.09 -14.73 -26.56
C GLY A 17 6.08 -16.26 -26.36
N SER A 18 6.30 -16.78 -25.15
CA SER A 18 6.35 -18.25 -24.93
C SER A 18 5.04 -18.86 -24.47
N GLY A 19 4.11 -18.05 -23.95
CA GLY A 19 2.88 -18.52 -23.31
C GLY A 19 3.10 -19.30 -22.00
N SER A 20 4.35 -19.57 -21.62
CA SER A 20 4.68 -20.27 -20.38
C SER A 20 4.54 -19.36 -19.17
N THR A 21 3.96 -19.91 -18.11
CA THR A 21 3.83 -19.25 -16.81
C THR A 21 4.98 -19.67 -15.92
N LYS A 22 5.71 -18.71 -15.34
CA LYS A 22 6.82 -18.96 -14.43
C LYS A 22 6.64 -18.18 -13.14
N TYR A 23 7.13 -18.73 -12.03
CA TYR A 23 7.20 -17.99 -10.78
C TYR A 23 8.30 -16.91 -10.87
N ARG A 24 8.01 -15.75 -10.29
CA ARG A 24 8.87 -14.56 -10.27
C ARG A 24 8.79 -13.89 -8.90
N CYS A 25 9.90 -13.38 -8.41
CA CYS A 25 9.91 -12.41 -7.32
C CYS A 25 9.56 -11.04 -7.89
N VAL A 26 8.53 -10.40 -7.35
CA VAL A 26 7.94 -9.15 -7.90
C VAL A 26 7.99 -7.99 -6.92
N ALA A 27 8.23 -8.27 -5.64
CA ALA A 27 8.60 -7.27 -4.66
C ALA A 27 9.54 -7.90 -3.62
N ALA A 28 10.46 -7.10 -3.12
CA ALA A 28 11.36 -7.47 -2.05
C ALA A 28 11.45 -6.30 -1.07
N TYR A 29 11.54 -6.62 0.21
CA TYR A 29 11.65 -5.66 1.29
C TYR A 29 12.56 -6.24 2.35
N HIS A 30 13.29 -5.40 3.06
CA HIS A 30 14.05 -5.84 4.21
C HIS A 30 13.82 -4.88 5.37
N VAL A 31 13.94 -5.42 6.57
CA VAL A 31 13.79 -4.64 7.80
C VAL A 31 14.77 -5.19 8.83
N THR A 32 15.32 -4.30 9.65
CA THR A 32 16.17 -4.69 10.77
C THR A 32 15.30 -4.88 12.01
N GLN A 33 15.75 -5.72 12.95
CA GLN A 33 15.10 -5.88 14.27
C GLN A 33 13.63 -6.39 14.21
N CYS A 34 13.23 -7.07 13.14
CA CYS A 34 11.92 -7.74 13.04
C CYS A 34 12.12 -9.26 13.04
N ARG A 35 11.76 -9.95 14.12
CA ARG A 35 11.95 -11.41 14.25
C ARG A 35 10.86 -12.04 15.11
N GLY A 36 10.79 -13.37 15.09
CA GLY A 36 9.89 -14.15 15.94
C GLY A 36 8.44 -13.68 15.81
N ALA A 37 7.76 -13.44 16.94
CA ALA A 37 6.35 -13.02 16.95
C ALA A 37 6.09 -11.71 16.19
N MET A 38 7.06 -10.78 16.12
CA MET A 38 6.89 -9.52 15.39
C MET A 38 6.76 -9.76 13.88
N ALA A 39 7.57 -10.67 13.32
CA ALA A 39 7.49 -11.02 11.90
C ALA A 39 6.12 -11.64 11.55
N LEU A 40 5.57 -12.45 12.46
CA LEU A 40 4.21 -13.01 12.34
C LEU A 40 3.14 -11.91 12.37
N CYS A 41 3.24 -10.93 13.27
CA CYS A 41 2.34 -9.78 13.31
C CYS A 41 2.33 -9.03 11.98
N CYS A 42 3.51 -8.69 11.47
CA CYS A 42 3.69 -7.94 10.23
C CYS A 42 3.15 -8.72 9.03
N LEU A 43 3.40 -10.03 8.96
CA LEU A 43 2.84 -10.90 7.94
C LEU A 43 1.30 -10.92 7.99
N LEU A 44 0.70 -11.12 9.16
CA LEU A 44 -0.76 -11.11 9.31
C LEU A 44 -1.37 -9.80 8.87
N ARG A 45 -0.74 -8.68 9.24
CA ARG A 45 -1.17 -7.35 8.79
C ARG A 45 -1.09 -7.22 7.29
N PHE A 46 0.03 -7.62 6.67
CA PHE A 46 0.18 -7.58 5.22
C PHE A 46 -0.90 -8.40 4.53
N LEU A 47 -1.13 -9.65 4.98
CA LEU A 47 -2.15 -10.53 4.44
C LEU A 47 -3.58 -9.95 4.58
N ALA A 48 -3.86 -9.26 5.68
CA ALA A 48 -5.14 -8.57 5.87
C ALA A 48 -5.29 -7.39 4.90
N VAL A 49 -4.24 -6.58 4.76
CA VAL A 49 -4.26 -5.36 3.94
C VAL A 49 -4.32 -5.70 2.45
N VAL A 50 -3.58 -6.69 1.94
CA VAL A 50 -3.65 -7.10 0.52
C VAL A 50 -5.01 -7.73 0.14
N LYS A 51 -5.70 -8.36 1.10
CA LYS A 51 -7.03 -8.94 0.89
C LYS A 51 -8.15 -7.91 0.94
N HIS A 52 -7.88 -6.70 1.42
CA HIS A 52 -8.86 -5.63 1.49
C HIS A 52 -9.34 -5.25 0.09
N GLY A 53 -10.64 -5.04 -0.11
CA GLY A 53 -11.25 -4.95 -1.45
C GLY A 53 -10.55 -3.97 -2.40
N SER A 54 -10.35 -2.73 -1.97
CA SER A 54 -9.65 -1.68 -2.72
C SER A 54 -8.18 -1.99 -3.02
N ASN A 55 -7.44 -2.47 -2.02
CA ASN A 55 -6.04 -2.83 -2.23
C ASN A 55 -5.89 -4.04 -3.12
N ARG A 56 -6.79 -5.02 -2.99
CA ARG A 56 -6.82 -6.20 -3.83
C ARG A 56 -6.98 -5.82 -5.29
N GLU A 57 -7.87 -4.87 -5.62
CA GLU A 57 -8.04 -4.35 -6.98
C GLU A 57 -6.71 -3.77 -7.52
N VAL A 58 -6.01 -2.96 -6.72
CA VAL A 58 -4.69 -2.42 -7.09
C VAL A 58 -3.65 -3.52 -7.27
N VAL A 59 -3.56 -4.47 -6.33
CA VAL A 59 -2.60 -5.59 -6.37
C VAL A 59 -2.88 -6.50 -7.56
N GLU A 60 -4.14 -6.88 -7.80
CA GLU A 60 -4.55 -7.68 -8.97
C GLU A 60 -4.19 -6.94 -10.26
N SER A 61 -4.43 -5.61 -10.34
CA SER A 61 -4.04 -4.79 -11.49
C SER A 61 -2.52 -4.77 -11.71
N GLU A 62 -1.70 -4.63 -10.66
CA GLU A 62 -0.23 -4.68 -10.78
C GLU A 62 0.24 -6.05 -11.26
N MET A 63 -0.30 -7.15 -10.70
CA MET A 63 0.03 -8.51 -11.12
C MET A 63 -0.33 -8.74 -12.59
N ASN A 64 -1.51 -8.28 -13.02
CA ASN A 64 -1.96 -8.41 -14.41
C ASN A 64 -1.06 -7.62 -15.36
N ALA A 65 -0.59 -6.43 -14.96
CA ALA A 65 0.33 -5.62 -15.77
C ALA A 65 1.71 -6.26 -16.00
N LEU A 66 2.08 -7.27 -15.22
CA LEU A 66 3.31 -8.04 -15.44
C LEU A 66 3.16 -9.09 -16.54
N HIS A 67 1.94 -9.59 -16.78
CA HIS A 67 1.70 -10.64 -17.76
C HIS A 67 2.10 -10.16 -19.15
N GLU A 68 2.84 -11.01 -19.87
CA GLU A 68 3.25 -10.80 -21.26
C GLU A 68 4.18 -9.60 -21.49
N LYS A 69 4.64 -8.93 -20.41
CA LYS A 69 5.54 -7.77 -20.49
C LYS A 69 7.02 -8.16 -20.47
N TYR A 70 7.39 -9.19 -19.72
CA TYR A 70 8.79 -9.56 -19.47
C TYR A 70 9.11 -10.98 -19.98
N CYS A 71 10.27 -11.14 -20.65
CA CYS A 71 10.72 -12.42 -21.19
C CYS A 71 11.53 -13.21 -20.14
N SER A 72 12.40 -12.52 -19.42
CA SER A 72 13.35 -13.08 -18.46
C SER A 72 13.26 -12.39 -17.08
N ASN A 73 14.00 -12.90 -16.10
CA ASN A 73 14.14 -12.24 -14.80
C ASN A 73 14.98 -10.95 -14.89
N GLU A 74 15.88 -10.87 -15.87
CA GLU A 74 16.79 -9.73 -16.05
C GLU A 74 16.07 -8.51 -16.64
N ASP A 75 14.89 -8.72 -17.24
CA ASP A 75 14.06 -7.66 -17.83
C ASP A 75 13.17 -6.95 -16.79
N LEU A 76 13.08 -7.48 -15.56
CA LEU A 76 12.23 -6.92 -14.53
C LEU A 76 12.81 -5.60 -14.01
N PRO A 77 12.02 -4.51 -13.93
CA PRO A 77 12.48 -3.26 -13.34
C PRO A 77 12.82 -3.47 -11.86
N ALA A 78 13.69 -2.61 -11.33
CA ALA A 78 14.11 -2.65 -9.92
C ALA A 78 12.91 -2.65 -8.94
N VAL A 79 11.81 -1.98 -9.31
CA VAL A 79 10.53 -2.04 -8.60
C VAL A 79 9.44 -2.44 -9.59
N CYS A 80 9.03 -3.71 -9.57
CA CYS A 80 7.99 -4.24 -10.46
C CYS A 80 6.58 -3.91 -9.99
N CYS A 81 6.32 -4.09 -8.70
CA CYS A 81 4.99 -3.96 -8.11
C CYS A 81 5.03 -2.96 -6.96
N PRO A 82 5.01 -1.67 -7.29
CA PRO A 82 5.23 -0.64 -6.30
C PRO A 82 4.20 -0.57 -5.18
N SER A 83 2.93 -0.80 -5.49
CA SER A 83 1.86 -0.80 -4.49
C SER A 83 2.04 -1.98 -3.52
N ILE A 84 2.42 -3.15 -4.03
CA ILE A 84 2.79 -4.29 -3.18
C ILE A 84 3.97 -3.95 -2.28
N THR A 85 5.05 -3.39 -2.83
CA THR A 85 6.23 -2.97 -2.04
C THR A 85 5.85 -1.95 -0.98
N PHE A 86 4.99 -0.98 -1.33
CA PHE A 86 4.46 0.00 -0.40
C PHE A 86 3.66 -0.66 0.73
N LEU A 87 2.77 -1.61 0.42
CA LEU A 87 2.04 -2.39 1.43
C LEU A 87 2.94 -3.21 2.34
N MET A 88 4.05 -3.75 1.81
CA MET A 88 5.07 -4.42 2.62
C MET A 88 5.74 -3.42 3.56
N ALA A 89 6.20 -2.28 3.04
CA ALA A 89 6.84 -1.23 3.84
C ALA A 89 5.90 -0.72 4.94
N MET A 90 4.63 -0.51 4.62
CA MET A 90 3.55 -0.21 5.57
C MET A 90 3.45 -1.28 6.66
N SER A 91 3.43 -2.56 6.27
CA SER A 91 3.13 -3.66 7.18
C SER A 91 4.28 -3.98 8.13
N TRP A 92 5.52 -3.83 7.67
CA TRP A 92 6.73 -4.06 8.46
C TRP A 92 7.29 -2.80 9.12
N GLY A 93 7.02 -1.62 8.56
CA GLY A 93 7.49 -0.36 9.11
C GLY A 93 6.61 0.17 10.23
N THR A 94 5.29 0.05 10.11
CA THR A 94 4.39 0.68 11.07
C THR A 94 4.26 -0.13 12.36
N LYS A 95 4.90 0.32 13.44
CA LYS A 95 4.71 -0.25 14.79
C LYS A 95 3.40 0.21 15.43
N PHE A 96 2.26 -0.08 14.82
CA PHE A 96 0.95 0.30 15.39
C PHE A 96 0.53 -0.51 16.64
N ILE A 97 1.34 -1.43 17.16
CA ILE A 97 0.92 -2.34 18.24
C ILE A 97 1.92 -2.43 19.41
N ILE A 98 3.18 -2.01 19.26
CA ILE A 98 4.14 -2.03 20.38
C ILE A 98 4.97 -0.72 20.38
N PRO A 99 4.85 0.10 21.43
CA PRO A 99 5.68 1.29 21.64
C PRO A 99 7.19 0.96 21.56
N GLY A 100 8.01 1.81 20.91
CA GLY A 100 9.41 1.95 21.30
C GLY A 100 10.58 1.61 20.36
N ASN A 101 10.44 1.26 19.06
CA ASN A 101 11.64 1.14 18.20
C ASN A 101 11.39 1.08 16.66
N PRO A 102 11.22 2.19 15.94
CA PRO A 102 11.15 2.14 14.48
C PRO A 102 12.57 2.11 13.89
N ASN A 103 12.82 1.18 12.96
CA ASN A 103 13.98 1.21 12.08
C ASN A 103 13.49 0.66 10.74
N VAL A 104 13.37 1.53 9.74
CA VAL A 104 12.73 1.19 8.46
C VAL A 104 13.51 1.80 7.32
N GLY A 105 14.38 1.01 6.70
CA GLY A 105 15.10 1.39 5.49
C GLY A 105 14.43 0.87 4.23
N TYR A 106 14.18 1.75 3.27
CA TYR A 106 14.10 1.33 1.87
C TYR A 106 15.52 1.02 1.42
N SER A 107 15.87 -0.25 1.25
CA SER A 107 16.91 -0.61 0.30
C SER A 107 16.26 -1.33 -0.86
N GLN A 108 16.65 -0.92 -2.06
CA GLN A 108 16.42 -1.69 -3.26
C GLN A 108 17.13 -3.03 -3.08
N TYR A 109 16.39 -4.14 -3.22
CA TYR A 109 17.00 -5.46 -3.14
C TYR A 109 17.41 -5.94 -4.53
N SER A 110 18.71 -6.19 -4.65
CA SER A 110 19.28 -7.18 -5.55
C SER A 110 18.86 -8.58 -5.04
N PRO A 111 18.47 -9.54 -5.89
CA PRO A 111 18.20 -10.91 -5.44
C PRO A 111 19.41 -11.44 -4.67
N LEU A 112 19.19 -11.91 -3.43
CA LEU A 112 20.15 -12.59 -2.53
C LEU A 112 21.56 -12.64 -3.11
N ASP A 113 22.31 -11.55 -2.99
CA ASP A 113 23.69 -11.56 -3.48
C ASP A 113 24.46 -12.52 -2.57
N GLU A 114 24.98 -13.62 -3.12
CA GLU A 114 25.69 -14.68 -2.38
C GLU A 114 26.92 -14.13 -1.62
N ASN A 115 27.31 -12.89 -1.90
CA ASN A 115 28.43 -12.17 -1.29
C ASN A 115 28.06 -11.29 -0.09
N ASP A 116 26.80 -11.16 0.31
CA ASP A 116 26.47 -10.44 1.55
C ASP A 116 26.92 -11.32 2.74
N SER A 117 28.04 -10.91 3.34
CA SER A 117 28.91 -11.69 4.23
C SER A 117 28.17 -12.55 5.27
N ALA A 118 28.71 -13.76 5.49
CA ALA A 118 28.22 -14.84 6.37
C ALA A 118 27.99 -14.48 7.86
N ASP A 119 28.24 -13.24 8.28
CA ASP A 119 28.18 -12.83 9.69
C ASP A 119 26.82 -12.28 10.12
N ASN A 120 25.90 -11.99 9.19
CA ASN A 120 24.57 -11.50 9.53
C ASN A 120 23.54 -12.62 9.40
N GLN A 121 22.96 -13.07 10.51
CA GLN A 121 21.81 -13.98 10.51
C GLN A 121 20.66 -13.33 9.74
N GLN A 122 20.16 -14.03 8.72
CA GLN A 122 19.11 -13.57 7.83
C GLN A 122 17.89 -14.48 7.94
N ASP A 123 16.79 -13.92 8.39
CA ASP A 123 15.49 -14.57 8.32
C ASP A 123 14.77 -14.16 7.05
N ILE A 124 14.09 -15.11 6.41
CA ILE A 124 13.38 -14.86 5.17
C ILE A 124 11.89 -15.16 5.36
N THR A 125 11.04 -14.27 4.88
CA THR A 125 9.58 -14.47 4.75
C THR A 125 9.25 -14.46 3.27
N VAL A 126 8.61 -15.51 2.76
CA VAL A 126 8.16 -15.56 1.36
C VAL A 126 6.64 -15.58 1.32
N ILE A 127 6.06 -14.74 0.48
CA ILE A 127 4.61 -14.60 0.32
C ILE A 127 4.27 -14.82 -1.15
N ASP A 128 3.45 -15.83 -1.44
CA ASP A 128 2.95 -16.11 -2.78
C ASP A 128 1.59 -15.44 -2.98
N LEU A 129 1.55 -14.45 -3.88
CA LEU A 129 0.36 -13.71 -4.30
C LEU A 129 -0.16 -14.15 -5.68
N THR A 130 0.16 -15.38 -6.12
CA THR A 130 -0.43 -15.95 -7.35
C THR A 130 -1.96 -15.92 -7.32
N ASP A 131 -2.57 -16.12 -6.15
CA ASP A 131 -3.98 -15.86 -5.88
C ASP A 131 -4.08 -14.89 -4.71
N VAL A 132 -4.36 -13.61 -4.98
CA VAL A 132 -4.44 -12.54 -3.97
C VAL A 132 -5.54 -12.81 -2.93
N ARG A 133 -6.56 -13.61 -3.27
CA ARG A 133 -7.66 -13.97 -2.35
C ARG A 133 -7.25 -15.12 -1.41
N SER A 134 -6.37 -15.99 -1.87
CA SER A 134 -5.83 -17.14 -1.12
C SER A 134 -4.30 -17.14 -1.11
N PRO A 135 -3.66 -16.08 -0.57
CA PRO A 135 -2.21 -15.98 -0.53
C PRO A 135 -1.62 -17.11 0.32
N THR A 136 -0.43 -17.55 -0.05
CA THR A 136 0.31 -18.57 0.70
C THR A 136 1.62 -17.99 1.23
N TYR A 137 2.18 -18.55 2.29
CA TYR A 137 3.39 -18.00 2.91
C TYR A 137 4.34 -19.10 3.41
N CYS A 138 5.60 -18.77 3.62
CA CYS A 138 6.48 -19.54 4.48
C CYS A 138 7.56 -18.65 5.09
N PHE A 139 8.13 -19.11 6.19
CA PHE A 139 9.40 -18.59 6.70
C PHE A 139 10.54 -19.50 6.24
N VAL A 140 11.74 -18.95 6.10
CA VAL A 140 12.94 -19.73 5.79
C VAL A 140 14.08 -19.21 6.67
N ASN A 141 14.71 -20.11 7.41
CA ASN A 141 15.88 -19.81 8.24
C ASN A 141 17.16 -20.07 7.42
N VAL A 142 18.00 -19.05 7.28
CA VAL A 142 19.31 -19.14 6.61
C VAL A 142 20.37 -19.36 7.69
N ALA A 143 20.49 -20.62 8.12
CA ALA A 143 21.60 -21.16 8.91
C ALA A 143 21.96 -20.36 10.19
N ARG A 144 21.27 -20.65 11.30
CA ARG A 144 21.89 -20.46 12.62
C ARG A 144 22.94 -21.56 12.83
N THR A 145 24.21 -21.19 12.80
CA THR A 145 25.26 -22.01 13.43
C THR A 145 25.00 -21.97 14.93
N ALA A 146 24.54 -23.09 15.48
CA ALA A 146 24.20 -23.25 16.88
C ALA A 146 25.33 -22.70 17.76
N SER A 147 25.07 -21.62 18.48
CA SER A 147 26.00 -21.07 19.44
C SER A 147 25.91 -21.90 20.73
N ASN A 148 26.64 -23.01 20.77
CA ASN A 148 27.15 -23.76 21.93
C ASN A 148 26.21 -24.06 23.14
N GLY A 149 24.89 -23.89 23.04
CA GLY A 149 23.92 -24.31 24.06
C GLY A 149 23.30 -25.66 23.71
N GLU A 150 23.36 -26.62 24.62
CA GLU A 150 23.05 -28.06 24.41
C GLU A 150 21.59 -28.41 24.05
N ASP A 151 20.75 -27.44 23.69
CA ASP A 151 19.30 -27.62 23.69
C ASP A 151 18.55 -26.90 22.54
N GLU A 152 19.26 -26.45 21.49
CA GLU A 152 18.64 -25.78 20.33
C GLU A 152 17.99 -26.76 19.34
N VAL A 153 16.77 -26.44 18.92
CA VAL A 153 16.08 -27.17 17.85
C VAL A 153 16.79 -26.88 16.52
N ILE A 154 17.54 -27.85 16.00
CA ILE A 154 18.22 -27.74 14.71
C ILE A 154 17.17 -27.81 13.60
N LEU A 155 16.86 -26.67 12.99
CA LEU A 155 16.03 -26.61 11.80
C LEU A 155 16.89 -26.79 10.55
N PRO A 156 16.44 -27.61 9.58
CA PRO A 156 17.16 -27.76 8.32
C PRO A 156 17.20 -26.40 7.61
N PRO A 157 18.39 -25.91 7.18
CA PRO A 157 18.50 -24.64 6.50
C PRO A 157 17.75 -24.68 5.17
N ARG A 158 17.19 -23.53 4.76
CA ARG A 158 16.52 -23.37 3.46
C ARG A 158 15.28 -24.25 3.24
N VAL A 159 14.61 -24.69 4.31
CA VAL A 159 13.33 -25.40 4.24
C VAL A 159 12.18 -24.43 4.57
N PRO A 160 11.06 -24.44 3.83
CA PRO A 160 9.86 -23.71 4.20
C PRO A 160 9.35 -24.14 5.57
N LEU A 161 9.19 -23.16 6.47
CA LEU A 161 8.69 -23.33 7.82
C LEU A 161 7.30 -22.72 7.95
N SER A 162 6.44 -23.39 8.72
CA SER A 162 5.21 -22.79 9.22
C SER A 162 5.48 -21.71 10.26
N ALA A 163 4.46 -20.91 10.60
CA ALA A 163 4.58 -19.89 11.65
C ALA A 163 4.99 -20.51 13.00
N ARG A 164 4.41 -21.68 13.34
CA ARG A 164 4.74 -22.43 14.55
C ARG A 164 6.20 -22.91 14.54
N GLN A 165 6.64 -23.53 13.44
CA GLN A 165 8.03 -24.02 13.31
C GLN A 165 9.04 -22.87 13.38
N TYR A 166 8.75 -21.74 12.74
CA TYR A 166 9.58 -20.55 12.81
C TYR A 166 9.64 -20.00 14.24
N LEU A 167 8.51 -19.87 14.95
CA LEU A 167 8.51 -19.33 16.31
C LEU A 167 9.23 -20.25 17.32
N CYS A 168 9.12 -21.57 17.16
CA CYS A 168 9.88 -22.55 17.95
C CYS A 168 11.41 -22.34 17.86
N ALA A 169 11.90 -21.66 16.81
CA ALA A 169 13.32 -21.35 16.65
C ALA A 169 13.80 -20.19 17.54
N TYR A 170 12.90 -19.40 18.12
CA TYR A 170 13.24 -18.23 18.95
C TYR A 170 12.92 -18.41 20.43
N THR A 171 11.84 -19.10 20.75
CA THR A 171 11.32 -19.18 22.12
C THR A 171 10.70 -20.55 22.37
N LYS A 172 11.20 -21.29 23.37
CA LYS A 172 10.59 -22.55 23.83
C LYS A 172 9.30 -22.30 24.64
N ASP A 173 9.23 -21.18 25.37
CA ASP A 173 8.20 -20.95 26.40
C ASP A 173 6.95 -20.16 25.93
N ASP A 174 7.01 -19.47 24.77
CA ASP A 174 5.96 -18.52 24.33
C ASP A 174 4.92 -19.09 23.34
N LEU A 175 4.84 -20.41 23.18
CA LEU A 175 3.91 -21.04 22.25
C LEU A 175 2.45 -21.11 22.76
N HIS A 176 2.24 -20.91 24.07
CA HIS A 176 0.98 -21.29 24.71
C HIS A 176 -0.17 -20.26 24.63
N ASP A 177 0.05 -19.02 24.19
CA ASP A 177 -1.04 -18.03 24.13
C ASP A 177 -0.90 -16.99 23.00
N ASN A 178 -0.37 -17.42 21.84
CA ASN A 178 -0.16 -16.50 20.72
C ASN A 178 -1.33 -16.59 19.72
N GLY A 179 -2.38 -15.78 19.92
CA GLY A 179 -3.56 -15.71 19.04
C GLY A 179 -3.25 -15.36 17.57
N GLN A 180 -2.00 -15.06 17.25
CA GLN A 180 -1.50 -14.88 15.88
C GLN A 180 -1.21 -16.22 15.19
N LEU A 181 -0.73 -17.22 15.92
CA LEU A 181 -0.45 -18.56 15.37
C LEU A 181 -1.72 -19.19 14.82
N THR A 182 -2.82 -19.12 15.58
CA THR A 182 -4.12 -19.67 15.16
C THR A 182 -4.67 -18.98 13.91
N LYS A 183 -4.38 -17.68 13.70
CA LYS A 183 -4.75 -16.96 12.48
C LYS A 183 -3.92 -17.44 11.28
N LEU A 184 -2.62 -17.67 11.46
CA LEU A 184 -1.73 -18.15 10.39
C LEU A 184 -1.87 -19.64 10.09
N ASP A 185 -2.31 -20.46 11.04
CA ASP A 185 -2.60 -21.90 10.83
C ASP A 185 -3.70 -22.11 9.77
N ASN A 186 -4.53 -21.09 9.52
CA ASN A 186 -5.55 -21.10 8.46
C ASN A 186 -5.04 -20.60 7.10
N VAL A 187 -3.78 -20.15 7.00
CA VAL A 187 -3.16 -19.69 5.75
C VAL A 187 -2.29 -20.81 5.19
N LYS A 188 -2.45 -21.09 3.89
CA LYS A 188 -1.72 -22.17 3.22
C LYS A 188 -0.22 -21.89 3.21
N LEU A 189 0.59 -22.94 3.36
CA LEU A 189 2.03 -22.84 3.28
C LEU A 189 2.54 -22.88 1.83
N THR A 190 3.50 -22.01 1.52
CA THR A 190 4.26 -22.04 0.27
C THR A 190 5.13 -23.30 0.24
N LYS A 191 5.07 -24.04 -0.87
CA LYS A 191 5.80 -25.31 -1.02
C LYS A 191 7.26 -25.08 -1.42
N LEU A 192 8.12 -26.04 -1.06
CA LEU A 192 9.54 -26.01 -1.47
C LEU A 192 9.70 -25.98 -3.00
N ASP A 193 8.87 -26.70 -3.75
CA ASP A 193 8.89 -26.67 -5.22
C ASP A 193 8.64 -25.27 -5.78
N THR A 194 7.82 -24.46 -5.12
CA THR A 194 7.60 -23.06 -5.50
C THR A 194 8.89 -22.26 -5.31
N LEU A 195 9.60 -22.44 -4.19
CA LEU A 195 10.88 -21.75 -3.95
C LEU A 195 11.96 -22.19 -4.95
N ILE A 196 12.07 -23.49 -5.25
CA ILE A 196 12.99 -24.02 -6.28
C ILE A 196 12.66 -23.41 -7.66
N SER A 197 11.38 -23.21 -7.97
CA SER A 197 10.99 -22.57 -9.24
C SER A 197 11.39 -21.11 -9.34
N VAL A 198 11.43 -20.37 -8.21
CA VAL A 198 11.83 -18.95 -8.20
C VAL A 198 13.35 -18.81 -8.17
N TRP A 199 14.00 -19.58 -7.29
CA TRP A 199 15.42 -19.49 -6.91
C TRP A 199 16.09 -20.89 -6.96
N PRO A 200 16.31 -21.44 -8.17
CA PRO A 200 16.80 -22.81 -8.34
C PRO A 200 18.26 -23.02 -7.94
N LYS A 201 19.05 -21.95 -7.78
CA LYS A 201 20.46 -22.05 -7.35
C LYS A 201 20.55 -22.17 -5.82
N GLU A 202 19.65 -21.48 -5.15
CA GLU A 202 19.58 -21.29 -3.70
C GLU A 202 18.85 -22.46 -3.03
N TYR A 203 17.77 -22.95 -3.67
CA TYR A 203 16.97 -24.06 -3.18
C TYR A 203 17.18 -25.29 -4.07
N LYS A 204 17.54 -26.41 -3.45
CA LYS A 204 17.66 -27.70 -4.12
C LYS A 204 16.75 -28.71 -3.43
N ARG A 205 16.23 -29.67 -4.20
CA ARG A 205 15.70 -30.88 -3.56
C ARG A 205 16.89 -31.53 -2.87
N VAL A 206 16.83 -31.60 -1.55
CA VAL A 206 17.72 -32.50 -0.82
C VAL A 206 17.28 -33.89 -1.27
N GLU A 207 18.01 -34.45 -2.22
CA GLU A 207 17.98 -35.88 -2.45
C GLU A 207 18.47 -36.48 -1.13
N ILE A 208 17.52 -36.83 -0.25
CA ILE A 208 17.82 -37.64 0.91
C ILE A 208 18.50 -38.86 0.30
N PRO A 209 19.81 -39.08 0.53
CA PRO A 209 20.47 -40.25 -0.01
C PRO A 209 19.61 -41.43 0.42
N GLN A 210 19.12 -42.21 -0.54
CA GLN A 210 18.47 -43.47 -0.21
C GLN A 210 19.56 -44.32 0.43
N VAL A 211 19.71 -44.20 1.75
CA VAL A 211 20.62 -45.03 2.53
C VAL A 211 20.15 -46.44 2.27
N ALA A 212 21.00 -47.21 1.59
CA ALA A 212 20.75 -48.63 1.37
C ALA A 212 20.39 -49.26 2.73
N PRO A 213 19.40 -50.16 2.81
CA PRO A 213 18.88 -50.70 4.06
C PRO A 213 19.87 -51.69 4.69
N SER A 214 21.06 -51.21 5.09
CA SER A 214 22.05 -51.97 5.84
C SER A 214 22.40 -51.21 7.11
N GLY A 215 21.80 -51.63 8.22
CA GLY A 215 22.11 -51.13 9.55
C GLY A 215 21.18 -50.01 10.01
N SER A 216 20.29 -50.35 10.93
CA SER A 216 19.35 -49.47 11.61
C SER A 216 20.04 -48.36 12.42
N GLU A 217 20.48 -47.30 11.75
CA GLU A 217 20.57 -45.98 12.35
C GLU A 217 19.85 -45.01 11.41
N ALA A 218 18.52 -44.94 11.60
CA ALA A 218 17.71 -43.90 10.98
C ALA A 218 18.32 -42.55 11.33
N PHE A 219 18.52 -41.70 10.32
CA PHE A 219 18.61 -40.25 10.50
C PHE A 219 17.29 -39.76 11.11
N ASN A 220 17.12 -40.02 12.41
CA ASN A 220 16.23 -39.28 13.25
C ASN A 220 16.83 -37.89 13.31
N LEU A 221 16.20 -36.93 12.62
CA LEU A 221 16.18 -35.58 13.18
C LEU A 221 15.75 -35.76 14.63
N THR A 222 16.68 -35.53 15.57
CA THR A 222 16.42 -35.51 17.01
C THR A 222 15.61 -34.25 17.32
N ILE A 223 14.44 -34.17 16.69
CA ILE A 223 13.33 -33.36 17.14
C ILE A 223 13.03 -33.91 18.53
N SER A 224 13.23 -33.11 19.58
CA SER A 224 12.96 -33.56 20.95
C SER A 224 11.54 -34.15 21.02
N GLU A 225 11.35 -35.12 21.90
CA GLU A 225 10.06 -35.78 22.10
C GLU A 225 8.94 -34.75 22.36
N GLU A 226 9.27 -33.58 22.93
CA GLU A 226 8.34 -32.45 23.09
C GLU A 226 7.88 -31.83 21.75
N VAL A 227 8.78 -31.63 20.79
CA VAL A 227 8.42 -31.06 19.48
C VAL A 227 7.66 -32.09 18.62
N ARG A 228 7.95 -33.39 18.74
CA ARG A 228 7.13 -34.45 18.13
C ARG A 228 5.72 -34.51 18.74
N LYS A 229 5.57 -34.28 20.05
CA LYS A 229 4.27 -34.16 20.71
C LYS A 229 3.51 -32.89 20.31
N LEU A 230 4.20 -31.78 20.03
CA LEU A 230 3.60 -30.52 19.58
C LEU A 230 3.16 -30.53 18.09
N VAL A 231 3.84 -31.31 17.25
CA VAL A 231 3.53 -31.47 15.81
C VAL A 231 2.54 -32.62 15.56
N GLY A 232 2.36 -33.51 16.54
CA GLY A 232 1.41 -34.62 16.51
C GLY A 232 -0.03 -34.21 16.82
N MET A 233 -0.71 -33.51 15.92
CA MET A 233 -2.16 -33.61 15.79
C MET A 233 -2.52 -34.23 14.43
N PRO A 234 -3.53 -35.12 14.38
CA PRO A 234 -3.94 -35.75 13.14
C PRO A 234 -4.50 -34.70 12.20
N LEU A 235 -4.01 -34.70 10.95
CA LEU A 235 -4.71 -34.12 9.82
C LEU A 235 -6.16 -34.62 9.88
N LEU A 236 -7.11 -33.72 10.16
CA LEU A 236 -8.52 -33.98 9.97
C LEU A 236 -8.75 -34.24 8.48
N GLN A 237 -8.68 -35.51 8.11
CA GLN A 237 -9.50 -36.05 7.03
C GLN A 237 -10.96 -35.97 7.50
N SER A 238 -11.83 -35.57 6.58
CA SER A 238 -13.29 -35.72 6.61
C SER A 238 -14.10 -34.74 7.48
N VAL A 239 -14.65 -33.71 6.81
CA VAL A 239 -16.11 -33.46 6.84
C VAL A 239 -16.60 -33.11 5.42
N ALA A 240 -17.40 -34.03 4.86
CA ALA A 240 -18.43 -33.93 3.81
C ALA A 240 -18.09 -33.51 2.36
N PRO A 241 -18.33 -34.40 1.37
CA PRO A 241 -18.65 -34.06 -0.01
C PRO A 241 -20.18 -34.11 -0.20
N GLU A 242 -20.91 -33.05 0.12
CA GLU A 242 -22.33 -32.92 -0.26
C GLU A 242 -22.66 -31.47 -0.61
N LEU A 243 -22.22 -31.02 -1.79
CA LEU A 243 -22.77 -29.84 -2.49
C LEU A 243 -22.55 -29.92 -4.02
N THR A 244 -22.41 -31.14 -4.57
CA THR A 244 -22.29 -31.40 -6.01
C THR A 244 -23.45 -32.23 -6.55
N THR A 245 -24.68 -31.89 -6.15
CA THR A 245 -25.88 -32.36 -6.85
C THR A 245 -27.00 -31.33 -6.69
N LYS A 246 -26.95 -30.27 -7.50
CA LYS A 246 -28.10 -29.53 -8.07
C LYS A 246 -27.62 -28.28 -8.80
N SER A 247 -27.01 -28.46 -9.98
CA SER A 247 -27.23 -27.58 -11.14
C SER A 247 -26.45 -28.13 -12.35
N ASN A 248 -26.83 -29.32 -12.83
CA ASN A 248 -26.52 -29.74 -14.20
C ASN A 248 -27.57 -29.19 -15.18
N ALA A 249 -27.94 -27.92 -15.02
CA ALA A 249 -28.49 -27.19 -16.16
C ALA A 249 -27.28 -26.82 -17.02
N LEU A 250 -27.26 -27.29 -18.28
CA LEU A 250 -26.33 -26.83 -19.30
C LEU A 250 -26.25 -25.30 -19.17
N ILE A 251 -25.09 -24.76 -18.80
CA ILE A 251 -24.85 -23.32 -18.94
C ILE A 251 -24.92 -23.09 -20.46
N PRO A 252 -25.90 -22.33 -20.99
CA PRO A 252 -25.84 -21.95 -22.39
C PRO A 252 -24.58 -21.09 -22.53
N THR A 253 -23.54 -21.66 -23.14
CA THR A 253 -22.36 -20.91 -23.55
C THR A 253 -22.83 -19.96 -24.65
N ILE A 254 -23.07 -18.70 -24.30
CA ILE A 254 -23.33 -17.65 -25.27
C ILE A 254 -22.02 -17.51 -26.05
N THR A 255 -21.99 -18.06 -27.25
CA THR A 255 -20.86 -17.90 -28.16
C THR A 255 -21.12 -16.61 -28.92
N VAL A 256 -20.59 -15.51 -28.40
CA VAL A 256 -20.61 -14.20 -29.08
C VAL A 256 -19.77 -14.34 -30.35
N THR A 257 -20.43 -14.52 -31.49
CA THR A 257 -19.73 -14.58 -32.79
C THR A 257 -19.32 -13.16 -33.19
N GLN A 258 -18.01 -12.93 -33.32
CA GLN A 258 -17.42 -11.62 -33.65
C GLN A 258 -17.91 -10.99 -34.97
N ASP A 259 -18.55 -11.77 -35.85
CA ASP A 259 -18.89 -11.34 -37.21
C ASP A 259 -20.29 -10.73 -37.37
N ALA A 260 -21.09 -10.62 -36.30
CA ALA A 260 -22.40 -9.99 -36.37
C ALA A 260 -22.48 -8.77 -35.47
N HIS A 261 -22.78 -7.61 -36.05
CA HIS A 261 -23.32 -6.43 -35.36
C HIS A 261 -24.71 -6.69 -34.72
N ASP A 262 -24.99 -7.93 -34.32
CA ASP A 262 -26.34 -8.40 -34.07
C ASP A 262 -26.83 -8.12 -32.66
N THR A 263 -28.05 -7.58 -32.65
CA THR A 263 -28.94 -7.41 -31.50
C THR A 263 -29.26 -8.70 -30.74
N PHE A 264 -28.96 -9.86 -31.34
CA PHE A 264 -29.31 -11.18 -30.82
C PHE A 264 -28.65 -11.50 -29.47
N ASP A 265 -27.43 -11.01 -29.24
CA ASP A 265 -26.73 -11.25 -27.97
C ASP A 265 -27.31 -10.42 -26.83
N ILE A 266 -27.82 -9.21 -27.11
CA ILE A 266 -28.40 -8.33 -26.08
C ILE A 266 -29.75 -8.86 -25.60
N GLU A 267 -30.57 -9.41 -26.50
CA GLU A 267 -31.87 -10.00 -26.15
C GLU A 267 -31.70 -11.23 -25.24
N GLN A 268 -30.72 -12.09 -25.51
CA GLN A 268 -30.41 -13.22 -24.62
C GLN A 268 -29.91 -12.77 -23.25
N ILE A 269 -29.07 -11.73 -23.19
CA ILE A 269 -28.61 -11.16 -21.92
C ILE A 269 -29.80 -10.53 -21.17
N TYR A 270 -30.75 -9.91 -21.88
CA TYR A 270 -31.99 -9.39 -21.32
C TYR A 270 -32.85 -10.51 -20.72
N ASP A 271 -32.99 -11.65 -21.40
CA ASP A 271 -33.72 -12.81 -20.88
C ASP A 271 -33.06 -13.37 -19.60
N LEU A 272 -31.72 -13.43 -19.57
CA LEU A 272 -30.98 -13.81 -18.36
C LEU A 272 -31.20 -12.82 -17.21
N TRP A 273 -31.27 -11.53 -17.51
CA TRP A 273 -31.58 -10.49 -16.54
C TRP A 273 -32.98 -10.65 -15.95
N GLN A 274 -33.99 -10.84 -16.81
CA GLN A 274 -35.37 -11.11 -16.38
C GLN A 274 -35.49 -12.39 -15.56
N ALA A 275 -34.66 -13.39 -15.86
CA ALA A 275 -34.56 -14.63 -15.09
C ALA A 275 -33.80 -14.47 -13.74
N GLY A 276 -33.36 -13.26 -13.39
CA GLY A 276 -32.64 -12.99 -12.14
C GLY A 276 -31.18 -13.46 -12.11
N LYS A 277 -30.61 -13.86 -13.26
CA LYS A 277 -29.24 -14.42 -13.36
C LYS A 277 -28.18 -13.32 -13.47
N THR A 278 -28.12 -12.43 -12.49
CA THR A 278 -27.30 -11.22 -12.51
C THR A 278 -25.80 -11.47 -12.72
N PHE A 279 -25.24 -12.56 -12.18
CA PHE A 279 -23.83 -12.91 -12.36
C PHE A 279 -23.50 -13.28 -13.82
N GLN A 280 -24.39 -14.03 -14.48
CA GLN A 280 -24.19 -14.44 -15.88
C GLN A 280 -24.33 -13.25 -16.83
N VAL A 281 -25.27 -12.35 -16.53
CA VAL A 281 -25.44 -11.09 -17.26
C VAL A 281 -24.14 -10.28 -17.23
N TYR A 282 -23.55 -10.10 -16.05
CA TYR A 282 -22.32 -9.32 -15.93
C TYR A 282 -21.15 -9.93 -16.71
N GLY A 283 -20.94 -11.25 -16.59
CA GLY A 283 -19.91 -11.94 -17.37
C GLY A 283 -20.12 -11.79 -18.87
N ALA A 284 -21.35 -11.94 -19.36
CA ALA A 284 -21.67 -11.74 -20.78
C ALA A 284 -21.43 -10.29 -21.24
N LEU A 285 -21.69 -9.30 -20.39
CA LEU A 285 -21.41 -7.89 -20.72
C LEU A 285 -19.90 -7.59 -20.84
N GLN A 286 -19.06 -8.28 -20.06
CA GLN A 286 -17.59 -8.13 -20.10
C GLN A 286 -16.95 -8.78 -21.32
N GLU A 287 -17.59 -9.79 -21.90
CA GLU A 287 -17.11 -10.46 -23.12
C GLU A 287 -17.34 -9.64 -24.41
N LEU A 288 -18.14 -8.57 -24.33
CA LEU A 288 -18.40 -7.68 -25.46
C LEU A 288 -17.19 -6.78 -25.75
N LEU A 289 -16.59 -6.92 -26.93
CA LEU A 289 -15.45 -6.09 -27.37
C LEU A 289 -15.75 -4.58 -27.34
N LEU A 290 -16.98 -4.18 -27.64
CA LEU A 290 -17.48 -2.80 -27.53
C LEU A 290 -18.95 -2.86 -27.16
N PHE A 291 -19.36 -2.11 -26.13
CA PHE A 291 -20.73 -2.17 -25.65
C PHE A 291 -21.70 -1.50 -26.65
N PRO A 292 -22.69 -2.22 -27.18
CA PRO A 292 -23.60 -1.69 -28.20
C PRO A 292 -24.58 -0.67 -27.61
N ARG A 293 -24.79 0.46 -28.30
CA ARG A 293 -25.76 1.49 -27.86
C ARG A 293 -27.17 0.96 -27.65
N LYS A 294 -27.60 -0.03 -28.44
CA LYS A 294 -28.93 -0.67 -28.28
C LYS A 294 -29.09 -1.38 -26.92
N GLY A 295 -27.99 -1.74 -26.26
CA GLY A 295 -27.98 -2.39 -24.95
C GLY A 295 -28.00 -1.42 -23.77
N MET A 296 -27.94 -0.10 -23.99
CA MET A 296 -27.93 0.90 -22.91
C MET A 296 -29.14 0.79 -21.98
N PRO A 297 -30.39 0.56 -22.45
CA PRO A 297 -31.54 0.40 -21.55
C PRO A 297 -31.36 -0.75 -20.55
N LEU A 298 -30.79 -1.87 -21.00
CA LEU A 298 -30.46 -3.00 -20.11
C LEU A 298 -29.37 -2.60 -19.12
N LEU A 299 -28.32 -1.92 -19.57
CA LEU A 299 -27.24 -1.47 -18.69
C LEU A 299 -27.75 -0.52 -17.61
N HIS A 300 -28.64 0.42 -17.96
CA HIS A 300 -29.30 1.30 -16.98
C HIS A 300 -30.05 0.51 -15.92
N SER A 301 -30.82 -0.52 -16.31
CA SER A 301 -31.48 -1.42 -15.35
C SER A 301 -30.49 -2.17 -14.45
N VAL A 302 -29.34 -2.59 -14.98
CA VAL A 302 -28.28 -3.24 -14.20
C VAL A 302 -27.65 -2.26 -13.20
N VAL A 303 -27.38 -1.02 -13.64
CA VAL A 303 -26.82 0.05 -12.81
C VAL A 303 -27.76 0.41 -11.67
N GLU A 304 -29.04 0.65 -11.97
CA GLU A 304 -30.08 1.00 -10.98
C GLU A 304 -30.17 -0.06 -9.87
N LYS A 305 -30.19 -1.34 -10.25
CA LYS A 305 -30.19 -2.45 -9.27
C LYS A 305 -28.92 -2.47 -8.42
N LYS A 306 -27.74 -2.33 -9.03
CA LYS A 306 -26.46 -2.34 -8.30
C LYS A 306 -26.36 -1.17 -7.31
N LEU A 307 -26.81 0.01 -7.70
CA LEU A 307 -26.79 1.19 -6.84
C LEU A 307 -27.74 1.03 -5.64
N SER A 308 -28.92 0.47 -5.88
CA SER A 308 -29.90 0.13 -4.84
C SER A 308 -29.31 -0.86 -3.82
N ASP A 309 -28.50 -1.83 -4.27
CA ASP A 309 -27.94 -2.89 -3.42
C ASP A 309 -26.69 -2.44 -2.63
N LYS A 310 -25.90 -1.48 -3.14
CA LYS A 310 -24.52 -1.23 -2.67
C LYS A 310 -24.22 0.20 -2.22
N ASN A 311 -25.23 0.97 -1.82
CA ASN A 311 -25.05 2.29 -1.18
C ASN A 311 -24.12 3.23 -1.99
N GLY A 312 -24.38 3.34 -3.30
CA GLY A 312 -23.63 4.22 -4.19
C GLY A 312 -22.29 3.68 -4.70
N VAL A 313 -22.02 2.37 -4.56
CA VAL A 313 -20.84 1.73 -5.17
C VAL A 313 -21.23 1.12 -6.52
N LEU A 314 -20.67 1.68 -7.60
CA LEU A 314 -20.86 1.20 -8.97
C LEU A 314 -19.54 0.73 -9.57
N SER A 315 -19.50 -0.54 -10.00
CA SER A 315 -18.40 -1.08 -10.81
C SER A 315 -18.92 -1.48 -12.18
N LEU A 316 -18.26 -0.90 -13.19
CA LEU A 316 -18.40 -1.15 -14.62
C LEU A 316 -17.06 -1.68 -15.19
N ALA A 317 -16.20 -2.23 -14.34
CA ALA A 317 -14.90 -2.75 -14.74
C ALA A 317 -15.04 -3.84 -15.82
N GLU A 318 -14.13 -3.80 -16.78
CA GLU A 318 -14.05 -4.68 -17.97
C GLU A 318 -15.24 -4.53 -18.94
N ILE A 319 -16.21 -3.64 -18.69
CA ILE A 319 -17.23 -3.31 -19.70
C ILE A 319 -16.65 -2.26 -20.65
N ALA A 320 -16.56 -2.61 -21.92
CA ALA A 320 -16.03 -1.76 -22.99
C ALA A 320 -16.98 -0.59 -23.37
N LEU A 321 -17.16 0.35 -22.46
CA LEU A 321 -17.97 1.57 -22.64
C LEU A 321 -17.12 2.70 -23.21
N ARG A 322 -17.70 3.49 -24.11
CA ARG A 322 -17.12 4.76 -24.57
C ARG A 322 -17.47 5.91 -23.64
N ASP A 323 -16.73 7.02 -23.77
CA ASP A 323 -16.96 8.27 -23.04
C ASP A 323 -18.45 8.70 -23.08
N ASP A 324 -19.08 8.70 -24.26
CA ASP A 324 -20.48 9.10 -24.44
C ASP A 324 -21.48 8.23 -23.65
N GLN A 325 -21.18 6.95 -23.50
CA GLN A 325 -22.03 6.00 -22.77
C GLN A 325 -21.85 6.13 -21.26
N VAL A 326 -20.63 6.37 -20.80
CA VAL A 326 -20.38 6.68 -19.38
C VAL A 326 -21.06 7.99 -19.00
N GLU A 327 -20.95 9.04 -19.83
CA GLU A 327 -21.70 10.29 -19.60
C GLU A 327 -23.21 10.04 -19.54
N GLU A 328 -23.78 9.22 -20.42
CA GLU A 328 -25.21 8.88 -20.39
C GLU A 328 -25.64 8.25 -19.05
N ILE A 329 -24.86 7.30 -18.53
CA ILE A 329 -25.12 6.66 -17.23
C ILE A 329 -25.04 7.68 -16.10
N LEU A 330 -24.02 8.54 -16.11
CA LEU A 330 -23.80 9.52 -15.05
C LEU A 330 -24.82 10.66 -15.07
N ASN A 331 -25.36 11.03 -16.23
CA ASN A 331 -26.46 11.99 -16.31
C ASN A 331 -27.72 11.49 -15.59
N ILE A 332 -27.95 10.18 -15.54
CA ILE A 332 -29.12 9.59 -14.88
C ILE A 332 -28.82 9.28 -13.42
N HIS A 333 -27.67 8.66 -13.14
CA HIS A 333 -27.38 8.06 -11.83
C HIS A 333 -26.24 8.76 -11.05
N GLY A 334 -25.62 9.80 -11.61
CA GLY A 334 -24.41 10.43 -11.07
C GLY A 334 -24.53 10.90 -9.61
N ASN A 335 -25.70 11.39 -9.20
CA ASN A 335 -25.93 11.86 -7.83
C ASN A 335 -25.95 10.73 -6.79
N GLU A 336 -26.16 9.48 -7.18
CA GLU A 336 -26.19 8.34 -6.27
C GLU A 336 -24.81 7.69 -6.13
N ILE A 337 -23.90 7.97 -7.06
CA ILE A 337 -22.60 7.31 -7.15
C ILE A 337 -21.60 8.01 -6.22
N ARG A 338 -21.06 7.22 -5.28
CA ARG A 338 -19.96 7.61 -4.38
C ARG A 338 -18.64 6.99 -4.80
N ARG A 339 -18.67 5.74 -5.26
CA ARG A 339 -17.50 5.02 -5.79
C ARG A 339 -17.80 4.53 -7.19
N LEU A 340 -16.95 4.90 -8.14
CA LEU A 340 -17.05 4.49 -9.53
C LEU A 340 -15.78 3.76 -9.95
N ASP A 341 -15.96 2.54 -10.42
CA ASP A 341 -14.89 1.71 -10.95
C ASP A 341 -15.08 1.45 -12.45
N LEU A 342 -14.12 1.96 -13.23
CA LEU A 342 -14.05 1.89 -14.69
C LEU A 342 -12.83 1.10 -15.15
N SER A 343 -12.23 0.29 -14.28
CA SER A 343 -10.99 -0.42 -14.55
C SER A 343 -11.08 -1.31 -15.80
N HIS A 344 -9.96 -1.49 -16.49
CA HIS A 344 -9.82 -2.33 -17.67
C HIS A 344 -10.73 -1.95 -18.86
N ASN A 345 -11.15 -0.69 -18.92
CA ASN A 345 -11.87 -0.17 -20.07
C ASN A 345 -10.88 0.41 -21.11
N SER A 346 -10.85 -0.21 -22.30
CA SER A 346 -9.91 0.15 -23.37
C SER A 346 -10.34 1.36 -24.23
N TYR A 347 -11.52 1.93 -23.99
CA TYR A 347 -12.12 2.97 -24.85
C TYR A 347 -12.31 4.32 -24.16
N LEU A 348 -12.01 4.42 -22.86
CA LEU A 348 -12.15 5.67 -22.11
C LEU A 348 -10.93 6.56 -22.29
N THR A 349 -11.16 7.82 -22.62
CA THR A 349 -10.08 8.81 -22.78
C THR A 349 -9.98 9.70 -21.55
N ALA A 350 -8.84 10.36 -21.33
CA ALA A 350 -8.69 11.28 -20.20
C ALA A 350 -9.74 12.41 -20.14
N LYS A 351 -10.38 12.75 -21.28
CA LYS A 351 -11.43 13.78 -21.36
C LYS A 351 -12.68 13.44 -20.54
N ILE A 352 -12.94 12.15 -20.28
CA ILE A 352 -14.09 11.73 -19.50
C ILE A 352 -13.91 12.05 -18.01
N VAL A 353 -12.68 12.15 -17.50
CA VAL A 353 -12.42 12.32 -16.07
C VAL A 353 -13.04 13.61 -15.51
N PRO A 354 -12.81 14.82 -16.10
CA PRO A 354 -13.51 16.03 -15.67
C PRO A 354 -15.04 15.91 -15.73
N ARG A 355 -15.57 15.21 -16.75
CA ARG A 355 -17.00 15.03 -16.95
C ARG A 355 -17.61 14.14 -15.89
N ILE A 356 -16.92 13.07 -15.49
CA ILE A 356 -17.30 12.21 -14.37
C ILE A 356 -17.42 13.05 -13.09
N LEU A 357 -16.41 13.85 -12.78
CA LEU A 357 -16.38 14.67 -11.56
C LEU A 357 -17.48 15.74 -11.53
N GLN A 358 -17.87 16.26 -12.70
CA GLN A 358 -18.97 17.21 -12.83
C GLN A 358 -20.35 16.55 -12.71
N LEU A 359 -20.53 15.37 -13.32
CA LEU A 359 -21.82 14.67 -13.35
C LEU A 359 -22.10 13.85 -12.08
N ALA A 360 -21.06 13.50 -11.33
CA ALA A 360 -21.16 12.78 -10.06
C ALA A 360 -20.56 13.62 -8.91
N PRO A 361 -21.27 14.65 -8.43
CA PRO A 361 -20.73 15.59 -7.42
C PRO A 361 -20.49 14.95 -6.04
N HIS A 362 -21.07 13.78 -5.79
CA HIS A 362 -20.87 13.02 -4.54
C HIS A 362 -19.82 11.91 -4.69
N LEU A 363 -19.16 11.83 -5.84
CA LEU A 363 -18.09 10.87 -6.08
C LEU A 363 -16.91 11.20 -5.19
N ASN A 364 -16.49 10.21 -4.39
CA ASN A 364 -15.31 10.28 -3.55
C ASN A 364 -14.21 9.30 -3.99
N THR A 365 -14.53 8.27 -4.78
CA THR A 365 -13.54 7.30 -5.28
C THR A 365 -13.73 7.06 -6.76
N LEU A 366 -12.69 7.30 -7.56
CA LEU A 366 -12.64 6.98 -8.98
C LEU A 366 -11.51 5.98 -9.26
N ILE A 367 -11.83 4.86 -9.93
CA ILE A 367 -10.88 3.81 -10.26
C ILE A 367 -10.79 3.69 -11.79
N THR A 368 -9.58 3.83 -12.31
CA THR A 368 -9.27 3.85 -13.76
C THR A 368 -8.06 2.97 -14.07
N LEU A 369 -7.90 1.88 -13.30
CA LEU A 369 -6.77 0.96 -13.42
C LEU A 369 -6.85 0.21 -14.74
N GLY A 370 -5.75 0.12 -15.49
CA GLY A 370 -5.73 -0.61 -16.76
C GLY A 370 -6.57 0.03 -17.88
N CYS A 371 -6.81 1.34 -17.83
CA CYS A 371 -7.40 2.12 -18.92
C CYS A 371 -6.28 2.72 -19.80
N PRO A 372 -5.86 2.07 -20.91
CA PRO A 372 -4.67 2.45 -21.65
C PRO A 372 -4.73 3.83 -22.35
N LEU A 373 -5.93 4.35 -22.59
CA LEU A 373 -6.15 5.66 -23.23
C LEU A 373 -6.28 6.82 -22.21
N ILE A 374 -6.09 6.55 -20.92
CA ILE A 374 -5.91 7.54 -19.87
C ILE A 374 -4.43 7.49 -19.50
N GLU A 375 -3.61 8.30 -20.15
CA GLU A 375 -2.16 8.25 -19.95
C GLU A 375 -1.74 8.98 -18.66
N ASN A 376 -0.54 8.67 -18.15
CA ASN A 376 -0.05 9.29 -16.93
C ASN A 376 0.05 10.82 -17.03
N ASP A 377 0.56 11.32 -18.16
CA ASP A 377 0.75 12.75 -18.41
C ASP A 377 -0.59 13.50 -18.49
N ASP A 378 -1.62 12.86 -19.07
CA ASP A 378 -2.97 13.42 -19.09
C ASP A 378 -3.50 13.61 -17.67
N VAL A 379 -3.34 12.62 -16.79
CA VAL A 379 -3.79 12.73 -15.39
C VAL A 379 -3.04 13.83 -14.65
N TYR A 380 -1.73 13.96 -14.85
CA TYR A 380 -0.96 15.06 -14.26
C TYR A 380 -1.42 16.43 -14.77
N GLN A 381 -1.70 16.54 -16.06
CA GLN A 381 -2.21 17.76 -16.67
C GLN A 381 -3.61 18.11 -16.16
N LEU A 382 -4.50 17.13 -15.99
CA LEU A 382 -5.83 17.32 -15.41
C LEU A 382 -5.77 17.82 -13.97
N LEU A 383 -4.91 17.25 -13.13
CA LEU A 383 -4.71 17.71 -11.76
C LEU A 383 -4.21 19.17 -11.71
N ARG A 384 -3.42 19.57 -12.72
CA ARG A 384 -2.87 20.94 -12.83
C ARG A 384 -3.92 21.94 -13.29
N ASP A 385 -4.65 21.62 -14.35
CA ASP A 385 -5.57 22.54 -14.99
C ASP A 385 -6.92 22.61 -14.27
N THR A 386 -7.34 21.49 -13.67
CA THR A 386 -8.67 21.30 -13.10
C THR A 386 -8.66 20.73 -11.69
N GLY A 387 -7.59 20.95 -10.92
CA GLY A 387 -7.42 20.40 -9.57
C GLY A 387 -8.59 20.63 -8.61
N HIS A 388 -9.33 21.74 -8.79
CA HIS A 388 -10.55 22.03 -8.01
C HIS A 388 -11.68 21.00 -8.20
N LEU A 389 -11.77 20.33 -9.35
CA LEU A 389 -12.75 19.27 -9.59
C LEU A 389 -12.46 18.01 -8.75
N PHE A 390 -11.23 17.84 -8.29
CA PHE A 390 -10.81 16.71 -7.47
C PHE A 390 -11.02 16.95 -5.97
N HIS A 391 -11.56 18.12 -5.58
CA HIS A 391 -11.77 18.46 -4.17
C HIS A 391 -12.77 17.55 -3.45
N SER A 392 -13.63 16.80 -4.15
CA SER A 392 -14.53 15.81 -3.54
C SER A 392 -13.95 14.40 -3.45
N LEU A 393 -12.83 14.13 -4.13
CA LEU A 393 -12.25 12.79 -4.20
C LEU A 393 -11.35 12.49 -3.00
N ASP A 394 -11.65 11.39 -2.31
CA ASP A 394 -10.78 10.67 -1.37
C ASP A 394 -9.68 9.89 -2.10
N ALA A 395 -10.01 9.32 -3.27
CA ALA A 395 -9.10 8.46 -4.00
C ALA A 395 -9.30 8.55 -5.52
N LEU A 396 -8.18 8.67 -6.22
CA LEU A 396 -8.07 8.45 -7.67
C LEU A 396 -7.10 7.29 -7.90
N LEU A 397 -7.64 6.08 -8.08
CA LEU A 397 -6.83 4.90 -8.35
C LEU A 397 -6.48 4.87 -9.83
N HIS A 398 -5.31 5.42 -10.15
CA HIS A 398 -4.72 5.47 -11.48
C HIS A 398 -3.23 5.10 -11.39
N PRO A 399 -2.66 4.38 -12.37
CA PRO A 399 -1.24 3.98 -12.33
C PRO A 399 -0.27 5.13 -12.07
N SER A 400 -0.54 6.32 -12.62
CA SER A 400 0.29 7.52 -12.43
C SER A 400 0.45 7.99 -10.98
N LEU A 401 -0.49 7.61 -10.10
CA LEU A 401 -0.47 7.94 -8.67
C LEU A 401 -0.09 6.74 -7.80
N LEU A 402 0.11 5.56 -8.40
CA LEU A 402 0.42 4.30 -7.71
C LEU A 402 1.82 3.77 -8.07
N GLN A 403 2.67 4.62 -8.63
CA GLN A 403 4.07 4.30 -8.94
C GLN A 403 4.98 5.24 -8.13
N PRO A 404 5.97 4.74 -7.37
CA PRO A 404 7.06 5.54 -6.86
C PRO A 404 7.78 6.07 -8.08
N LEU A 405 8.04 7.36 -8.10
CA LEU A 405 8.98 7.90 -9.05
C LEU A 405 10.35 7.27 -8.80
N GLU A 406 11.09 7.10 -9.89
CA GLU A 406 12.51 6.80 -9.81
C GLU A 406 13.15 7.75 -8.77
N LEU A 407 13.86 7.19 -7.80
CA LEU A 407 14.54 7.92 -6.71
C LEU A 407 15.42 9.09 -7.22
N ALA A 408 15.76 9.09 -8.52
CA ALA A 408 16.53 10.12 -9.20
C ALA A 408 15.72 11.38 -9.58
N ARG A 409 14.38 11.35 -9.55
CA ARG A 409 13.56 12.53 -9.82
C ARG A 409 13.21 13.21 -8.51
N GLU A 410 13.89 14.33 -8.23
CA GLU A 410 13.69 15.17 -7.04
C GLU A 410 12.28 15.81 -6.93
N ASN A 411 11.39 15.56 -7.90
CA ASN A 411 10.11 16.25 -8.01
C ASN A 411 8.95 15.30 -8.31
N ALA A 412 7.88 15.43 -7.52
CA ALA A 412 6.58 14.84 -7.81
C ALA A 412 6.08 15.29 -9.20
N PRO A 413 5.48 14.38 -10.00
CA PRO A 413 5.10 14.69 -11.39
C PRO A 413 3.74 15.41 -11.45
N TYR A 414 2.96 15.28 -10.38
CA TYR A 414 1.68 15.94 -10.17
C TYR A 414 1.86 17.26 -9.40
N PRO A 415 0.91 18.21 -9.55
CA PRO A 415 0.78 19.33 -8.62
C PRO A 415 0.51 18.81 -7.21
N ILE A 416 1.19 19.38 -6.22
CA ILE A 416 1.02 18.96 -4.83
C ILE A 416 -0.21 19.63 -4.23
N ALA A 417 -1.13 18.84 -3.70
CA ALA A 417 -2.26 19.34 -2.92
C ALA A 417 -1.90 19.46 -1.43
N PHE A 418 -1.10 18.53 -0.92
CA PHE A 418 -0.67 18.50 0.48
C PHE A 418 0.73 17.91 0.63
N SER A 419 1.55 18.48 1.50
CA SER A 419 2.85 17.98 1.90
C SER A 419 2.88 17.78 3.41
N TYR A 420 3.49 16.70 3.86
CA TYR A 420 4.02 16.61 5.21
C TYR A 420 5.53 16.75 5.11
N ILE A 421 6.08 17.63 5.95
CA ILE A 421 7.51 17.89 6.01
C ILE A 421 7.90 17.93 7.47
N GLN A 422 8.72 16.97 7.87
CA GLN A 422 9.33 16.95 9.18
C GLN A 422 10.82 17.24 9.07
N ALA A 423 11.27 18.23 9.82
CA ALA A 423 12.68 18.57 9.92
C ALA A 423 13.14 18.51 11.38
N SER A 424 14.42 18.23 11.56
CA SER A 424 15.08 18.18 12.86
C SER A 424 16.36 18.98 12.76
N GLY A 425 16.65 19.82 13.74
CA GLY A 425 17.91 20.55 13.76
C GLY A 425 19.14 19.64 13.81
N MET A 426 19.00 18.37 14.21
CA MET A 426 20.10 17.42 14.39
C MET A 426 20.43 16.57 13.15
N HIS A 427 19.50 16.44 12.19
CA HIS A 427 19.56 15.40 11.15
C HIS A 427 19.67 16.02 9.78
N ASN A 428 20.37 15.33 8.88
CA ASN A 428 20.79 15.84 7.57
C ASN A 428 19.77 15.67 6.43
N HIS A 429 18.54 15.18 6.69
CA HIS A 429 17.50 15.09 5.66
C HIS A 429 16.10 15.24 6.27
N PRO A 430 15.22 16.09 5.72
CA PRO A 430 13.82 16.14 6.15
C PRO A 430 13.08 14.89 5.71
N ALA A 431 12.17 14.41 6.56
CA ALA A 431 11.18 13.42 6.16
C ALA A 431 10.06 14.13 5.42
N VAL A 432 9.96 13.88 4.12
CA VAL A 432 9.03 14.56 3.21
C VAL A 432 8.13 13.54 2.54
N CYS A 433 6.85 13.86 2.43
CA CYS A 433 5.92 13.11 1.62
C CYS A 433 4.80 14.00 1.12
N THR A 434 4.42 13.83 -0.14
CA THR A 434 3.50 14.70 -0.85
C THR A 434 2.34 13.93 -1.46
N LEU A 435 1.17 14.56 -1.47
CA LEU A 435 -0.10 14.01 -1.92
C LEU A 435 -0.63 14.80 -3.14
N PRO A 436 -1.18 14.11 -4.15
CA PRO A 436 -1.85 14.74 -5.28
C PRO A 436 -3.26 15.25 -4.92
N LEU A 437 -3.87 14.68 -3.86
CA LEU A 437 -5.23 15.00 -3.40
C LEU A 437 -5.21 15.42 -1.94
N LEU A 438 -6.15 16.28 -1.55
CA LEU A 438 -6.29 16.78 -0.18
C LEU A 438 -7.74 16.64 0.27
N GLN A 439 -7.98 15.60 1.08
CA GLN A 439 -9.23 15.42 1.82
C GLN A 439 -9.02 15.69 3.31
N PRO A 440 -9.74 16.65 3.91
CA PRO A 440 -9.56 17.01 5.31
C PRO A 440 -9.73 15.80 6.24
N SER A 441 -10.71 14.94 6.00
CA SER A 441 -10.97 13.74 6.81
C SER A 441 -9.78 12.76 6.82
N VAL A 442 -9.15 12.54 5.66
CA VAL A 442 -7.99 11.64 5.52
C VAL A 442 -6.78 12.25 6.22
N ILE A 443 -6.49 13.53 6.00
CA ILE A 443 -5.35 14.22 6.63
C ILE A 443 -5.48 14.28 8.15
N ILE A 444 -6.66 14.58 8.69
CA ILE A 444 -6.87 14.64 10.14
C ILE A 444 -6.65 13.27 10.77
N ARG A 445 -7.18 12.20 10.16
CA ARG A 445 -6.96 10.83 10.65
C ARG A 445 -5.49 10.44 10.59
N ALA A 446 -4.82 10.80 9.51
CA ALA A 446 -3.39 10.60 9.31
C ALA A 446 -2.55 11.29 10.40
N ILE A 447 -2.86 12.54 10.72
CA ILE A 447 -2.21 13.28 11.81
C ILE A 447 -2.55 12.64 13.17
N LEU A 448 -3.80 12.23 13.39
CA LEU A 448 -4.21 11.51 14.61
C LEU A 448 -3.38 10.24 14.82
N ASP A 449 -3.22 9.42 13.78
CA ASP A 449 -2.40 8.21 13.84
C ASP A 449 -0.94 8.54 14.14
N LEU A 450 -0.41 9.62 13.53
CA LEU A 450 0.95 10.10 13.78
C LEU A 450 1.12 10.53 15.25
N VAL A 451 0.22 11.34 15.79
CA VAL A 451 0.33 11.84 17.18
C VAL A 451 -0.05 10.79 18.24
N ALA A 452 -0.86 9.79 17.87
CA ALA A 452 -1.19 8.66 18.73
C ALA A 452 0.02 7.75 18.98
N SER A 453 0.97 7.70 18.03
CA SER A 453 2.24 6.96 18.20
C SER A 453 3.11 7.47 19.34
N GLY A 454 2.83 8.68 19.85
CA GLY A 454 3.36 9.19 21.12
C GLY A 454 4.81 9.68 21.05
N PRO A 455 5.11 10.93 21.46
CA PRO A 455 6.49 11.44 21.55
C PRO A 455 7.26 10.94 22.79
N LYS A 456 6.58 10.21 23.70
CA LYS A 456 7.17 9.65 24.94
C LYS A 456 8.08 8.47 24.68
N ASP A 457 7.85 7.74 23.59
CA ASP A 457 8.87 6.87 23.06
C ASP A 457 9.88 7.75 22.33
N SER A 458 11.15 7.56 22.60
CA SER A 458 12.25 8.22 21.89
C SER A 458 12.25 8.00 20.35
N SER A 459 11.27 7.28 19.82
CA SER A 459 11.04 6.97 18.41
C SER A 459 10.95 8.20 17.51
N TRP A 460 10.43 9.35 17.98
CA TRP A 460 10.40 10.58 17.17
C TRP A 460 11.80 11.14 16.88
N GLN A 461 12.81 10.76 17.69
CA GLN A 461 14.19 11.26 17.60
C GLN A 461 15.16 10.26 16.94
N PHE A 462 14.91 8.95 17.07
CA PHE A 462 15.84 7.90 16.61
C PHE A 462 15.64 7.43 15.17
N ASP A 463 14.50 7.75 14.55
CA ASP A 463 14.12 7.19 13.23
C ASP A 463 14.66 7.98 12.02
N LEU A 464 15.42 9.05 12.25
CA LEU A 464 15.94 9.95 11.21
C LEU A 464 17.40 9.69 10.83
N LEU A 465 18.08 8.76 11.52
CA LEU A 465 19.53 8.61 11.40
C LEU A 465 20.00 7.82 10.19
N GLU A 466 19.16 6.98 9.56
CA GLU A 466 19.66 6.16 8.42
C GLU A 466 18.74 6.06 7.21
N HIS A 467 17.42 6.21 7.30
CA HIS A 467 16.54 6.21 6.13
C HIS A 467 15.27 7.01 6.41
N ALA A 468 14.80 7.81 5.45
CA ALA A 468 13.50 8.47 5.55
C ALA A 468 12.43 7.42 5.90
N SER A 469 12.02 7.41 7.17
CA SER A 469 11.21 6.34 7.74
C SER A 469 9.93 6.18 6.93
N ALA A 470 9.75 5.01 6.31
CA ALA A 470 8.53 4.69 5.58
C ALA A 470 7.29 4.74 6.50
N VAL A 471 7.46 4.84 7.82
CA VAL A 471 6.38 4.95 8.82
C VAL A 471 5.54 6.20 8.61
N THR A 472 6.15 7.34 8.33
CA THR A 472 5.39 8.59 8.18
C THR A 472 4.62 8.65 6.85
N PRO A 473 5.24 8.32 5.69
CA PRO A 473 4.54 8.08 4.44
C PRO A 473 3.58 6.88 4.51
N ALA A 474 3.73 5.97 5.47
CA ALA A 474 2.78 4.90 5.64
C ALA A 474 1.54 5.36 6.41
N THR A 475 1.76 6.09 7.49
CA THR A 475 0.72 6.57 8.40
C THR A 475 -0.18 7.60 7.71
N LEU A 476 0.42 8.50 6.93
CA LEU A 476 -0.31 9.58 6.29
C LEU A 476 -1.12 9.16 5.05
N PHE A 477 -0.81 8.00 4.44
CA PHE A 477 -1.25 7.67 3.07
C PHE A 477 -2.10 6.41 2.99
N SER A 478 -2.21 5.67 4.09
CA SER A 478 -3.35 4.79 4.21
C SER A 478 -4.62 5.60 4.31
N GLY A 479 -5.49 5.45 3.31
CA GLY A 479 -6.79 6.10 3.23
C GLY A 479 -7.67 5.86 4.46
N PHE A 480 -8.85 6.47 4.41
CA PHE A 480 -9.77 6.56 5.53
C PHE A 480 -10.06 5.19 6.18
N ARG A 481 -9.66 5.03 7.45
CA ARG A 481 -10.13 3.93 8.30
C ARG A 481 -11.47 4.29 8.91
N LYS A 482 -12.50 3.45 8.69
CA LYS A 482 -13.63 3.40 9.65
C LYS A 482 -13.03 3.15 11.03
N SER A 483 -13.46 3.92 12.03
CA SER A 483 -12.92 3.88 13.40
C SER A 483 -12.70 2.43 13.84
N GLN A 484 -11.47 2.10 14.24
CA GLN A 484 -11.00 0.78 14.71
C GLN A 484 -10.67 -0.30 13.65
N SER A 485 -10.83 -0.07 12.34
CA SER A 485 -10.40 -1.06 11.35
C SER A 485 -8.88 -1.02 11.12
N GLU A 486 -8.23 -2.19 11.17
CA GLU A 486 -6.82 -2.34 10.77
C GLU A 486 -6.63 -2.20 9.24
N ASN A 487 -7.71 -2.21 8.48
CA ASN A 487 -7.66 -2.18 7.02
C ASN A 487 -7.37 -0.76 6.52
N ARG A 488 -6.17 -0.57 5.98
CA ARG A 488 -5.69 0.66 5.33
C ARG A 488 -5.94 0.52 3.84
N GLU A 489 -6.65 1.46 3.19
CA GLU A 489 -6.75 1.49 1.72
C GLU A 489 -5.57 2.27 1.13
N ILE A 490 -5.00 1.83 0.02
CA ILE A 490 -4.04 2.64 -0.74
C ILE A 490 -4.83 3.51 -1.69
N THR A 491 -4.65 4.82 -1.58
CA THR A 491 -5.26 5.79 -2.52
C THR A 491 -4.23 6.38 -3.48
N CYS A 492 -2.96 6.41 -3.08
CA CYS A 492 -1.80 6.78 -3.88
C CYS A 492 -0.51 6.28 -3.21
N ILE A 493 0.61 6.31 -3.93
CA ILE A 493 1.95 6.15 -3.37
C ILE A 493 2.59 7.53 -3.20
N PRO A 494 2.97 7.91 -1.97
CA PRO A 494 3.64 9.18 -1.68
C PRO A 494 4.87 9.41 -2.55
N GLN A 495 5.07 10.67 -2.94
CA GLN A 495 6.31 11.10 -3.58
C GLN A 495 7.09 12.03 -2.66
N TYR A 496 8.41 11.94 -2.71
CA TYR A 496 9.30 12.94 -2.15
C TYR A 496 9.29 14.18 -3.04
N SER A 497 9.01 15.35 -2.48
CA SER A 497 9.11 16.62 -3.19
C SER A 497 9.06 17.77 -2.20
N LEU A 498 9.98 18.72 -2.33
CA LEU A 498 10.02 19.94 -1.51
C LEU A 498 9.28 21.12 -2.17
N ARG A 499 8.60 20.91 -3.30
CA ARG A 499 7.80 21.94 -3.98
C ARG A 499 6.67 22.52 -3.11
N GLY A 500 6.26 21.83 -2.04
CA GLY A 500 5.39 22.40 -1.01
C GLY A 500 5.95 23.68 -0.38
N LEU A 501 7.28 23.75 -0.19
CA LEU A 501 7.97 24.95 0.29
C LEU A 501 8.07 26.06 -0.78
N GLN A 502 7.81 25.72 -2.04
CA GLN A 502 7.75 26.65 -3.16
C GLN A 502 6.32 27.15 -3.43
N GLY A 503 5.39 26.89 -2.50
CA GLY A 503 4.01 27.39 -2.55
C GLY A 503 3.03 26.47 -3.25
N GLU A 504 3.37 25.20 -3.47
CA GLU A 504 2.42 24.21 -3.99
C GLU A 504 1.64 23.51 -2.87
N GLY A 505 0.35 23.79 -2.83
CA GLY A 505 -0.57 23.15 -1.89
C GLY A 505 -0.36 23.56 -0.44
N TRP A 506 -0.87 22.73 0.46
CA TRP A 506 -0.74 22.90 1.91
C TRP A 506 0.45 22.13 2.46
N VAL A 507 1.12 22.67 3.49
CA VAL A 507 2.22 21.97 4.18
C VAL A 507 1.86 21.77 5.65
N PHE A 508 1.84 20.53 6.13
CA PHE A 508 1.95 20.25 7.55
C PHE A 508 3.43 20.19 7.91
N ALA A 509 3.93 21.26 8.52
CA ALA A 509 5.31 21.39 8.95
C ALA A 509 5.43 20.88 10.38
N LEU A 510 6.36 19.96 10.62
CA LEU A 510 6.71 19.46 11.95
C LEU A 510 8.20 19.69 12.19
N TYR A 511 8.54 20.47 13.21
CA TYR A 511 9.94 20.84 13.47
C TYR A 511 10.38 20.41 14.86
N THR A 512 11.55 19.78 14.92
CA THR A 512 12.23 19.42 16.15
C THR A 512 13.45 20.33 16.33
N PRO A 513 13.43 21.30 17.26
CA PRO A 513 14.53 22.23 17.44
C PRO A 513 15.80 21.51 17.90
N LEU A 514 16.96 22.03 17.47
CA LEU A 514 18.27 21.53 17.88
C LEU A 514 18.41 21.58 19.41
N ARG A 515 18.86 20.49 20.02
CA ARG A 515 19.25 20.46 21.44
C ARG A 515 20.57 21.20 21.62
N VAL A 516 20.51 22.52 21.74
CA VAL A 516 21.66 23.29 22.18
C VAL A 516 21.76 23.11 23.69
N SER A 517 22.74 22.31 24.14
CA SER A 517 23.18 22.35 25.53
C SER A 517 23.90 23.68 25.73
N SER A 518 23.13 24.76 25.89
CA SER A 518 23.70 26.01 26.34
C SER A 518 24.19 25.78 27.76
N GLY A 519 25.50 25.88 27.99
CA GLY A 519 26.13 25.70 29.30
C GLY A 519 25.59 26.61 30.40
N ASP A 520 24.71 27.55 30.06
CA ASP A 520 24.05 28.50 30.96
C ASP A 520 22.88 27.91 31.76
N GLY A 521 22.58 26.61 31.62
CA GLY A 521 21.57 25.93 32.43
C GLY A 521 20.11 26.33 32.17
N LEU A 522 19.85 27.29 31.27
CA LEU A 522 18.50 27.51 30.74
C LEU A 522 18.17 26.38 29.77
N GLU A 523 17.35 25.43 30.23
CA GLU A 523 16.74 24.43 29.35
C GLU A 523 15.87 25.16 28.32
N ARG A 524 16.35 25.25 27.07
CA ARG A 524 15.50 25.67 25.96
C ARG A 524 14.35 24.67 25.82
N ASP A 525 13.18 25.21 25.50
CA ASP A 525 11.95 24.45 25.22
C ASP A 525 12.23 23.33 24.20
N ARG A 526 12.14 22.08 24.66
CA ARG A 526 12.46 20.89 23.85
C ARG A 526 11.27 20.39 23.03
N ARG A 527 10.12 21.07 23.12
CA ARG A 527 8.88 20.64 22.48
C ARG A 527 8.98 20.74 20.97
N HIS A 528 8.36 19.76 20.30
CA HIS A 528 8.17 19.81 18.86
C HIS A 528 7.23 20.96 18.51
N THR A 529 7.43 21.58 17.35
CA THR A 529 6.53 22.63 16.84
C THR A 529 5.82 22.17 15.58
N TYR A 530 4.56 22.56 15.40
CA TYR A 530 3.80 22.23 14.21
C TYR A 530 2.97 23.40 13.69
N ALA A 531 2.76 23.44 12.38
CA ALA A 531 1.77 24.31 11.76
C ALA A 531 1.25 23.74 10.45
N PHE A 532 0.09 24.23 10.05
CA PHE A 532 -0.37 24.17 8.66
C PHE A 532 0.08 25.45 7.97
N VAL A 533 0.91 25.32 6.95
CA VAL A 533 1.57 26.45 6.29
C VAL A 533 1.18 26.49 4.82
N ARG A 534 0.85 27.68 4.33
CA ARG A 534 0.73 27.96 2.89
C ARG A 534 1.87 28.88 2.48
N PHE A 535 2.84 28.34 1.75
CA PHE A 535 3.95 29.13 1.23
C PHE A 535 3.49 29.93 0.01
N LYS A 536 4.09 31.11 -0.20
CA LYS A 536 3.88 31.88 -1.43
C LYS A 536 4.85 31.40 -2.50
N PRO A 537 4.41 31.31 -3.76
CA PRO A 537 5.33 31.03 -4.86
C PRO A 537 6.50 32.02 -4.86
N PRO A 538 7.72 31.57 -5.13
CA PRO A 538 8.84 32.49 -5.29
C PRO A 538 8.49 33.51 -6.37
N LYS A 539 8.82 34.78 -6.14
CA LYS A 539 8.67 35.81 -7.18
C LYS A 539 9.46 35.35 -8.39
N LYS A 540 8.82 35.25 -9.56
CA LYS A 540 9.51 34.95 -10.82
C LYS A 540 10.66 35.95 -10.97
N VAL A 541 11.88 35.50 -10.71
CA VAL A 541 13.08 36.25 -11.07
C VAL A 541 13.02 36.37 -12.59
N GLY A 542 13.20 37.58 -13.12
CA GLY A 542 12.92 37.89 -14.53
C GLY A 542 13.50 36.85 -15.47
N GLU A 543 12.75 36.52 -16.53
CA GLU A 543 13.12 35.55 -17.58
C GLU A 543 14.56 35.81 -18.07
N GLY A 544 15.56 35.10 -17.53
CA GLY A 544 16.96 35.36 -17.85
C GLY A 544 17.98 34.74 -16.89
N GLU A 545 17.64 34.56 -15.61
CA GLU A 545 18.50 33.83 -14.67
C GLU A 545 17.93 32.43 -14.44
N MET A 546 18.57 31.42 -15.05
CA MET A 546 18.37 30.03 -14.63
C MET A 546 18.98 29.86 -13.25
N ALA A 547 18.19 30.19 -12.22
CA ALA A 547 18.50 29.81 -10.86
C ALA A 547 18.69 28.29 -10.83
N GLY A 548 19.76 27.83 -10.18
CA GLY A 548 19.99 26.42 -9.93
C GLY A 548 18.85 25.78 -9.12
N PRO A 549 18.97 24.49 -8.78
CA PRO A 549 17.97 23.76 -7.99
C PRO A 549 17.78 24.29 -6.55
N ASP A 550 18.39 25.41 -6.18
CA ASP A 550 18.32 26.03 -4.87
C ASP A 550 16.85 26.24 -4.44
N LEU A 551 16.50 25.66 -3.29
CA LEU A 551 15.23 25.86 -2.60
C LEU A 551 15.01 27.33 -2.22
N ASN A 552 14.53 28.13 -3.17
CA ASN A 552 14.13 29.51 -2.96
C ASN A 552 12.77 29.59 -2.24
N VAL A 553 12.77 29.21 -0.96
CA VAL A 553 11.63 29.33 -0.05
C VAL A 553 11.43 30.78 0.40
N ASN A 554 10.27 31.36 0.11
CA ASN A 554 9.90 32.69 0.59
C ASN A 554 9.18 32.59 1.94
N VAL A 555 9.94 32.73 3.03
CA VAL A 555 9.40 32.68 4.41
C VAL A 555 8.62 33.95 4.76
N GLU A 556 9.05 35.12 4.27
CA GLU A 556 8.48 36.44 4.60
C GLU A 556 7.02 36.66 4.13
N GLY A 557 6.43 35.68 3.46
CA GLY A 557 5.03 35.73 3.06
C GLY A 557 4.25 34.45 3.32
N ALA A 558 4.83 33.49 4.04
CA ALA A 558 4.16 32.24 4.38
C ALA A 558 3.00 32.50 5.37
N GLU A 559 1.87 31.85 5.14
CA GLU A 559 0.69 31.95 6.00
C GLU A 559 0.70 30.78 6.98
N ILE A 560 0.78 31.07 8.29
CA ILE A 560 0.82 30.07 9.36
C ILE A 560 -0.59 29.95 9.95
N HIS A 561 -1.16 28.74 9.90
CA HIS A 561 -2.49 28.44 10.39
C HIS A 561 -2.47 27.46 11.56
N THR A 562 -3.32 27.74 12.55
CA THR A 562 -3.71 26.74 13.55
C THR A 562 -4.56 25.65 12.90
N PHE A 563 -4.76 24.52 13.58
CA PHE A 563 -5.63 23.45 13.08
C PHE A 563 -7.03 23.94 12.69
N ARG A 564 -7.65 24.78 13.53
CA ARG A 564 -8.97 25.36 13.25
C ARG A 564 -8.95 26.34 12.08
N SER A 565 -7.98 27.26 12.07
CA SER A 565 -7.85 28.22 10.96
C SER A 565 -7.59 27.53 9.63
N TRP A 566 -6.84 26.42 9.62
CA TRP A 566 -6.64 25.61 8.42
C TRP A 566 -7.94 25.01 7.91
N LEU A 567 -8.79 24.45 8.78
CA LEU A 567 -10.11 23.94 8.37
C LEU A 567 -10.99 25.03 7.77
N ASP A 568 -10.98 26.23 8.35
CA ASP A 568 -11.73 27.38 7.80
C ASP A 568 -11.24 27.73 6.38
N GLN A 569 -9.93 27.66 6.13
CA GLN A 569 -9.38 27.87 4.78
C GLN A 569 -9.79 26.77 3.79
N LEU A 570 -9.85 25.51 4.23
CA LEU A 570 -10.30 24.42 3.36
C LEU A 570 -11.78 24.56 2.98
N GLU A 571 -12.62 25.05 3.88
CA GLU A 571 -14.02 25.36 3.59
C GLU A 571 -14.14 26.48 2.54
N LEU A 572 -13.32 27.54 2.64
CA LEU A 572 -13.23 28.60 1.62
C LEU A 572 -12.77 28.07 0.25
N GLU A 573 -11.99 26.99 0.22
CA GLU A 573 -11.58 26.29 -1.00
C GLU A 573 -12.68 25.34 -1.55
N ASN A 574 -13.88 25.34 -0.96
CA ASN A 574 -14.99 24.44 -1.27
C ASN A 574 -14.63 22.95 -1.11
N ARG A 575 -13.77 22.62 -0.15
CA ARG A 575 -13.48 21.22 0.19
C ARG A 575 -14.56 20.66 1.13
N PRO A 576 -14.86 19.35 1.07
CA PRO A 576 -15.78 18.72 2.00
C PRO A 576 -15.33 18.91 3.44
N ALA A 577 -16.28 19.28 4.32
CA ALA A 577 -16.01 19.37 5.75
C ALA A 577 -15.64 18.00 6.32
N ALA A 578 -14.63 17.96 7.20
CA ALA A 578 -14.31 16.75 7.95
C ALA A 578 -15.41 16.44 8.98
N PRO A 579 -15.61 15.16 9.35
CA PRO A 579 -16.55 14.78 10.41
C PRO A 579 -16.21 15.48 11.73
N ALA A 580 -17.21 16.09 12.38
CA ALA A 580 -17.02 16.86 13.60
C ALA A 580 -16.36 16.06 14.73
N GLU A 581 -16.69 14.77 14.86
CA GLU A 581 -16.08 13.85 15.84
C GLU A 581 -14.57 13.73 15.64
N LEU A 582 -14.13 13.56 14.39
CA LEU A 582 -12.71 13.42 14.05
C LEU A 582 -11.95 14.73 14.30
N VAL A 583 -12.59 15.87 14.00
CA VAL A 583 -12.04 17.19 14.30
C VAL A 583 -11.88 17.38 15.81
N GLN A 584 -12.89 17.03 16.61
CA GLN A 584 -12.84 17.12 18.07
C GLN A 584 -11.77 16.20 18.66
N GLU A 585 -11.62 14.99 18.13
CA GLU A 585 -10.61 14.02 18.55
C GLU A 585 -9.19 14.57 18.35
N LEU A 586 -8.89 15.12 17.17
CA LEU A 586 -7.57 15.72 16.91
C LEU A 586 -7.32 16.96 17.75
N ASP A 587 -8.32 17.83 17.88
CA ASP A 587 -8.22 19.06 18.67
C ASP A 587 -7.90 18.76 20.14
N HIS A 588 -8.59 17.78 20.73
CA HIS A 588 -8.33 17.33 22.09
C HIS A 588 -6.92 16.73 22.23
N ARG A 589 -6.50 15.90 21.26
CA ARG A 589 -5.18 15.27 21.30
C ARG A 589 -4.04 16.28 21.14
N LEU A 590 -4.20 17.29 20.30
CA LEU A 590 -3.23 18.38 20.14
C LEU A 590 -3.17 19.22 21.43
N LEU A 591 -4.31 19.46 22.10
CA LEU A 591 -4.33 20.16 23.38
C LEU A 591 -3.60 19.38 24.48
N ASP A 592 -3.85 18.06 24.59
CA ASP A 592 -3.15 17.20 25.54
C ASP A 592 -1.63 17.24 25.33
N LEU A 593 -1.18 17.19 24.07
CA LEU A 593 0.24 17.28 23.73
C LEU A 593 0.83 18.66 23.98
N GLN A 594 0.05 19.74 23.92
CA GLN A 594 0.53 21.08 24.30
C GLN A 594 0.82 21.21 25.80
N LEU A 595 0.07 20.46 26.62
CA LEU A 595 0.19 20.44 28.07
C LEU A 595 1.36 19.56 28.56
N ASP A 596 1.90 18.69 27.71
CA ASP A 596 3.08 17.88 28.03
C ASP A 596 4.36 18.74 27.94
N VAL A 597 4.97 19.02 29.09
CA VAL A 597 6.13 19.94 29.18
C VAL A 597 7.42 19.29 28.66
N ASP A 598 7.54 17.97 28.78
CA ASP A 598 8.79 17.25 28.51
C ASP A 598 8.91 16.85 27.04
N TYR A 599 7.80 16.42 26.42
CA TYR A 599 7.76 15.87 25.06
C TYR A 599 6.58 16.39 24.24
N GLY A 600 6.03 17.55 24.63
CA GLY A 600 4.86 18.11 23.99
C GLY A 600 5.04 18.60 22.57
N LEU A 601 3.90 18.98 21.99
CA LEU A 601 3.76 19.54 20.67
C LEU A 601 3.14 20.93 20.81
N LYS A 602 3.79 22.00 20.36
CA LYS A 602 3.27 23.37 20.42
C LYS A 602 3.03 23.97 19.02
N PRO A 603 2.10 24.92 18.86
CA PRO A 603 1.96 25.65 17.60
C PRO A 603 3.28 26.34 17.21
N MET A 604 3.63 26.27 15.94
CA MET A 604 4.82 26.90 15.35
C MET A 604 4.60 28.40 15.20
N LEU A 605 5.60 29.19 15.60
CA LEU A 605 5.67 30.63 15.40
C LEU A 605 6.53 30.97 14.16
N GLU A 606 6.57 32.25 13.78
CA GLU A 606 7.38 32.71 12.63
C GLU A 606 8.88 32.35 12.78
N ASP A 607 9.45 32.53 13.97
CA ASP A 607 10.86 32.17 14.25
C ASP A 607 11.11 30.66 14.16
N ASP A 608 10.13 29.85 14.58
CA ASP A 608 10.20 28.39 14.47
C ASP A 608 10.14 27.97 13.00
N LEU A 609 9.28 28.61 12.19
CA LEU A 609 9.17 28.37 10.76
C LEU A 609 10.45 28.74 10.01
N LEU A 610 11.07 29.87 10.37
CA LEU A 610 12.35 30.27 9.82
C LEU A 610 13.44 29.23 10.11
N SER A 611 13.50 28.76 11.37
CA SER A 611 14.44 27.72 11.80
C SER A 611 14.19 26.39 11.08
N PHE A 612 12.92 26.02 10.90
CA PHE A 612 12.51 24.85 10.14
C PHE A 612 13.00 24.92 8.68
N VAL A 613 12.75 26.02 7.97
CA VAL A 613 13.20 26.20 6.58
C VAL A 613 14.74 26.23 6.48
N GLN A 614 15.41 26.86 7.45
CA GLN A 614 16.88 26.87 7.50
C GLN A 614 17.46 25.46 7.68
N SER A 615 16.84 24.63 8.53
CA SER A 615 17.31 23.25 8.73
C SER A 615 17.25 22.42 7.45
N ILE A 616 16.27 22.68 6.57
CA ILE A 616 16.13 21.99 5.28
C ILE A 616 17.15 22.49 4.24
N ARG A 617 17.54 23.76 4.31
CA ARG A 617 18.44 24.40 3.31
C ARG A 617 19.90 24.04 3.46
N ILE A 618 20.36 23.72 4.67
CA ILE A 618 21.79 23.47 4.96
C ILE A 618 22.31 22.20 4.24
N GLU A 619 21.42 21.42 3.63
CA GLU A 619 21.66 20.07 3.14
C GLU A 619 21.68 19.92 1.61
N GLN A 620 21.25 20.94 0.87
CA GLN A 620 21.45 21.05 -0.58
C GLN A 620 22.79 21.69 -0.88
#